data_AF-A0A3E0PE08-F1
#
_entry.id   AF-A0A3E0PE08-F1
#
_cell.length_a   1.000
_cell.length_b   1.000
_cell.length_c   1.000
_cell.angle_alpha   90.00
_cell.angle_beta   90.00
_cell.angle_gamma   90.00
#
_symmetry.space_group_name_H-M   'P 1'
#
loop_
_entity.id
_entity.type
_entity.pdbx_description
1 polymer ?
#
loop_
_entity_poly.entity_id
_entity_poly.type
_entity_poly.pdbx_seq_one_letter_code
_entity_poly.pdbx_strand_id
1 'polypeptide(L)'
;MLRYKWLSTAVLLVSSVSMFGQDANDPVEDILGALPKVEGWQQGETRSYGDARLGMSVGFNSEKGGTFTVFVYDKGITNIQDGPDSDLAKEEVSAAKAEIQMAIELGYYEKVEFHDEEIVALSENVKSRRLRMTLFANGRKLTSEIYVYGHLGYFIKFRATRAYEDKASANKDFNEFVKKVADSLHKYKADTEKLPADVGN
;
A
#
# COMPACT_ATOMS: atom_id res chain seq x y z
N MET A 1 -7.70 75.14 -22.28
CA MET A 1 -7.11 73.97 -22.97
C MET A 1 -7.00 72.82 -21.98
N LEU A 2 -7.45 71.62 -22.39
CA LEU A 2 -7.31 70.28 -21.77
C LEU A 2 -7.78 70.12 -20.30
N ARG A 3 -8.98 69.56 -20.01
CA ARG A 3 -9.37 68.12 -19.97
C ARG A 3 -8.36 67.22 -19.24
N TYR A 4 -8.74 66.67 -18.08
CA TYR A 4 -9.01 65.22 -17.89
C TYR A 4 -9.62 64.95 -16.50
N LYS A 5 -10.82 64.35 -16.49
CA LYS A 5 -11.41 63.62 -15.34
C LYS A 5 -10.77 62.24 -15.30
N TRP A 6 -10.44 61.71 -14.12
CA TRP A 6 -10.45 60.26 -13.87
C TRP A 6 -10.92 59.97 -12.43
N LEU A 7 -12.03 59.24 -12.34
CA LEU A 7 -12.41 58.41 -11.20
C LEU A 7 -11.35 57.30 -11.02
N SER A 8 -11.15 56.82 -9.80
CA SER A 8 -11.24 55.38 -9.43
C SER A 8 -10.91 55.23 -7.93
N THR A 9 -11.88 54.88 -7.09
CA THR A 9 -12.26 53.50 -6.70
C THR A 9 -11.51 53.08 -5.43
N ALA A 10 -12.22 53.14 -4.30
CA ALA A 10 -11.84 52.50 -3.06
C ALA A 10 -11.80 50.98 -3.28
N VAL A 11 -10.63 50.37 -3.13
CA VAL A 11 -10.48 48.91 -3.09
C VAL A 11 -10.79 48.49 -1.65
N LEU A 12 -12.01 47.98 -1.46
CA LEU A 12 -12.34 47.11 -0.34
C LEU A 12 -11.56 45.80 -0.56
N LEU A 13 -10.46 45.62 0.17
CA LEU A 13 -9.84 44.32 0.37
C LEU A 13 -10.81 43.47 1.18
N VAL A 14 -11.67 42.73 0.47
CA VAL A 14 -12.29 41.54 1.03
C VAL A 14 -11.15 40.53 1.13
N SER A 15 -10.54 40.45 2.31
CA SER A 15 -9.72 39.30 2.68
C SER A 15 -10.63 38.09 2.70
N SER A 16 -10.73 37.40 1.56
CA SER A 16 -11.29 36.07 1.48
C SER A 16 -10.39 35.17 2.32
N VAL A 17 -10.80 34.94 3.57
CA VAL A 17 -10.32 33.78 4.32
C VAL A 17 -10.86 32.60 3.53
N SER A 18 -9.99 31.94 2.77
CA SER A 18 -10.30 30.65 2.17
C SER A 18 -10.51 29.66 3.32
N MET A 19 -11.74 29.61 3.83
CA MET A 19 -12.24 28.55 4.69
C MET A 19 -12.51 27.32 3.81
N PHE A 20 -11.46 26.66 3.34
CA PHE A 20 -11.51 25.28 2.87
C PHE A 20 -10.20 24.60 3.25
N GLY A 21 -10.27 23.93 4.39
CA GLY A 21 -9.20 23.14 4.97
C GLY A 21 -9.81 22.39 6.15
N GLN A 22 -10.88 21.63 5.89
CA GLN A 22 -11.02 20.39 6.64
C GLN A 22 -9.71 19.64 6.36
N ASP A 23 -8.98 19.26 7.40
CA ASP A 23 -7.87 18.31 7.32
C ASP A 23 -8.38 17.08 6.57
N ALA A 24 -8.20 17.06 5.26
CA ALA A 24 -8.42 15.86 4.47
C ALA A 24 -7.24 14.98 4.85
N ASN A 25 -7.46 14.05 5.78
CA ASN A 25 -6.52 12.96 6.00
C ASN A 25 -6.15 12.38 4.64
N ASP A 26 -4.85 12.19 4.41
CA ASP A 26 -4.36 11.53 3.20
C ASP A 26 -5.04 10.15 3.11
N PRO A 27 -5.75 9.81 2.01
CA PRO A 27 -6.42 8.52 1.89
C PRO A 27 -5.47 7.34 2.11
N VAL A 28 -4.17 7.52 1.84
CA VAL A 28 -3.12 6.54 2.15
C VAL A 28 -2.98 6.32 3.67
N GLU A 29 -3.01 7.39 4.47
CA GLU A 29 -2.99 7.32 5.93
C GLU A 29 -4.25 6.65 6.48
N ASP A 30 -5.43 6.94 5.92
CA ASP A 30 -6.68 6.30 6.34
C ASP A 30 -6.70 4.79 6.02
N ILE A 31 -6.22 4.38 4.83
CA ILE A 31 -6.07 2.97 4.45
C ILE A 31 -5.13 2.25 5.42
N LEU A 32 -3.99 2.86 5.75
CA LEU A 32 -3.03 2.29 6.70
C LEU A 32 -3.57 2.31 8.15
N GLY A 33 -4.35 3.32 8.51
CA GLY A 33 -5.01 3.45 9.80
C GLY A 33 -6.09 2.40 10.04
N ALA A 34 -6.66 1.83 8.96
CA ALA A 34 -7.61 0.74 9.04
C ALA A 34 -6.98 -0.62 9.43
N LEU A 35 -5.65 -0.74 9.37
CA LEU A 35 -4.96 -2.01 9.60
C LEU A 35 -5.20 -2.55 11.02
N PRO A 36 -5.40 -3.87 11.18
CA PRO A 36 -5.81 -4.44 12.45
C PRO A 36 -4.62 -4.59 13.39
N LYS A 37 -4.89 -4.45 14.70
CA LYS A 37 -4.00 -5.00 15.73
C LYS A 37 -4.22 -6.52 15.78
N VAL A 38 -3.14 -7.28 15.64
CA VAL A 38 -3.19 -8.76 15.68
C VAL A 38 -2.25 -9.25 16.78
N GLU A 39 -2.76 -10.11 17.65
CA GLU A 39 -1.97 -10.75 18.71
C GLU A 39 -0.75 -11.49 18.12
N GLY A 40 0.42 -11.34 18.76
CA GLY A 40 1.68 -11.93 18.30
C GLY A 40 2.36 -11.18 17.14
N TRP A 41 1.82 -10.02 16.73
CA TRP A 41 2.38 -9.15 15.70
C TRP A 41 2.55 -7.72 16.21
N GLN A 42 3.78 -7.22 16.18
CA GLN A 42 4.10 -5.85 16.55
C GLN A 42 4.14 -4.97 15.31
N GLN A 43 3.23 -4.00 15.24
CA GLN A 43 3.24 -2.95 14.24
C GLN A 43 4.37 -1.94 14.53
N GLY A 44 5.14 -1.61 13.50
CA GLY A 44 6.15 -0.56 13.53
C GLY A 44 5.59 0.81 13.16
N GLU A 45 6.47 1.78 13.04
CA GLU A 45 6.11 3.13 12.59
C GLU A 45 5.73 3.14 11.10
N THR A 46 4.80 4.02 10.74
CA THR A 46 4.49 4.32 9.34
C THR A 46 5.65 5.09 8.71
N ARG A 47 6.07 4.67 7.53
CA ARG A 47 7.15 5.31 6.77
C ARG A 47 6.58 5.98 5.52
N SER A 48 6.87 7.27 5.38
CA SER A 48 6.70 8.02 4.12
C SER A 48 8.01 8.06 3.33
N TYR A 49 7.91 8.10 2.01
CA TYR A 49 9.06 8.05 1.09
C TYR A 49 9.43 9.40 0.47
N GLY A 50 8.82 10.50 0.93
CA GLY A 50 9.13 11.87 0.48
C GLY A 50 8.53 12.26 -0.88
N ASP A 51 8.36 11.29 -1.79
CA ASP A 51 7.52 11.43 -2.99
C ASP A 51 6.14 10.83 -2.70
N ALA A 52 5.09 11.65 -2.79
CA ALA A 52 3.70 11.23 -2.53
C ALA A 52 3.27 10.04 -3.40
N ARG A 53 3.81 9.91 -4.61
CA ARG A 53 3.48 8.81 -5.54
C ARG A 53 4.00 7.46 -5.09
N LEU A 54 5.03 7.46 -4.22
CA LEU A 54 5.55 6.25 -3.57
C LEU A 54 4.76 5.87 -2.32
N GLY A 55 3.80 6.73 -1.93
CA GLY A 55 2.88 6.53 -0.83
C GLY A 55 3.59 6.25 0.50
N MET A 56 3.05 5.28 1.24
CA MET A 56 3.51 4.95 2.59
C MET A 56 3.59 3.45 2.80
N SER A 57 4.32 3.05 3.83
CA SER A 57 4.34 1.66 4.30
C SER A 57 4.30 1.54 5.81
N VAL A 58 3.87 0.38 6.28
CA VAL A 58 3.97 -0.01 7.68
C VAL A 58 4.44 -1.46 7.80
N GLY A 59 5.46 -1.65 8.64
CA GLY A 59 6.03 -2.96 8.93
C GLY A 59 5.37 -3.62 10.13
N PHE A 60 5.32 -4.94 10.14
CA PHE A 60 4.93 -5.77 11.26
C PHE A 60 5.98 -6.85 11.49
N ASN A 61 6.32 -7.09 12.74
CA ASN A 61 7.23 -8.16 13.15
C ASN A 61 6.46 -9.21 13.95
N SER A 62 6.61 -10.49 13.61
CA SER A 62 6.01 -11.56 14.39
C SER A 62 6.90 -11.94 15.57
N GLU A 63 6.30 -12.17 16.74
CA GLU A 63 6.99 -12.73 17.91
C GLU A 63 7.60 -14.11 17.63
N LYS A 64 7.01 -14.86 16.69
CA LYS A 64 7.49 -16.18 16.25
C LYS A 64 8.55 -16.09 15.14
N GLY A 65 8.92 -14.88 14.74
CA GLY A 65 9.86 -14.60 13.67
C GLY A 65 9.18 -14.40 12.32
N GLY A 66 9.79 -13.54 11.51
CA GLY A 66 9.25 -13.12 10.22
C GLY A 66 8.74 -11.68 10.26
N THR A 67 8.59 -11.13 9.07
CA THR A 67 8.25 -9.73 8.82
C THR A 67 7.16 -9.66 7.77
N PHE A 68 6.29 -8.69 7.93
CA PHE A 68 5.27 -8.33 6.97
C PHE A 68 5.31 -6.83 6.75
N THR A 69 5.14 -6.36 5.53
CA THR A 69 5.09 -4.92 5.26
C THR A 69 3.95 -4.65 4.31
N VAL A 70 3.08 -3.72 4.68
CA VAL A 70 2.02 -3.19 3.82
C VAL A 70 2.53 -1.92 3.18
N PHE A 71 2.39 -1.82 1.87
CA PHE A 71 2.65 -0.60 1.09
C PHE A 71 1.35 -0.18 0.41
N VAL A 72 1.09 1.13 0.43
CA VAL A 72 -0.06 1.75 -0.22
C VAL A 72 0.46 2.93 -1.03
N TYR A 73 0.25 2.92 -2.35
CA TYR A 73 0.81 3.91 -3.27
C TYR A 73 0.09 3.92 -4.62
N ASP A 74 0.24 4.96 -5.43
CA ASP A 74 -0.46 5.12 -6.71
C ASP A 74 0.48 5.31 -7.92
N LYS A 75 1.78 5.58 -7.71
CA LYS A 75 2.76 5.93 -8.76
C LYS A 75 2.36 7.15 -9.62
N GLY A 76 1.44 7.99 -9.14
CA GLY A 76 0.82 9.06 -9.92
C GLY A 76 -0.14 8.56 -11.01
N ILE A 77 -0.57 7.31 -10.94
CA ILE A 77 -1.53 6.70 -11.87
C ILE A 77 -2.94 6.92 -11.33
N THR A 78 -3.78 7.58 -12.12
CA THR A 78 -5.21 7.70 -11.81
C THR A 78 -5.96 6.45 -12.24
N ASN A 79 -6.97 6.04 -11.48
CA ASN A 79 -7.89 4.92 -11.81
C ASN A 79 -7.24 3.53 -11.82
N ILE A 80 -6.45 3.20 -10.80
CA ILE A 80 -5.99 1.82 -10.60
C ILE A 80 -7.22 0.93 -10.38
N GLN A 81 -7.40 -0.06 -11.26
CA GLN A 81 -8.52 -1.00 -11.19
C GLN A 81 -8.40 -1.91 -9.98
N ASP A 82 -9.51 -2.09 -9.28
CA ASP A 82 -9.58 -2.98 -8.13
C ASP A 82 -9.32 -4.45 -8.50
N GLY A 83 -8.64 -5.16 -7.60
CA GLY A 83 -8.36 -6.57 -7.73
C GLY A 83 -7.02 -6.91 -8.40
N PRO A 84 -6.77 -8.21 -8.64
CA PRO A 84 -5.44 -8.72 -9.02
C PRO A 84 -5.19 -8.84 -10.53
N ASP A 85 -6.25 -8.64 -11.33
CA ASP A 85 -6.26 -9.00 -12.75
C ASP A 85 -5.83 -7.86 -13.69
N SER A 86 -5.72 -6.64 -13.17
CA SER A 86 -5.33 -5.47 -13.96
C SER A 86 -3.92 -5.62 -14.53
N ASP A 87 -3.69 -5.08 -15.73
CA ASP A 87 -2.36 -5.07 -16.33
C ASP A 87 -1.37 -4.29 -15.46
N LEU A 88 -1.85 -3.24 -14.81
CA LEU A 88 -1.14 -2.49 -13.77
C LEU A 88 -0.66 -3.40 -12.63
N ALA A 89 -1.49 -4.31 -12.10
CA ALA A 89 -1.06 -5.25 -11.06
C ALA A 89 0.01 -6.25 -11.56
N LYS A 90 -0.04 -6.64 -12.85
CA LYS A 90 1.00 -7.51 -13.46
C LYS A 90 2.33 -6.77 -13.61
N GLU A 91 2.26 -5.51 -14.02
CA GLU A 91 3.43 -4.62 -14.12
C GLU A 91 4.08 -4.42 -12.76
N GLU A 92 3.30 -4.23 -11.70
CA GLU A 92 3.84 -4.10 -10.34
C GLU A 92 4.56 -5.36 -9.85
N VAL A 93 4.05 -6.55 -10.17
CA VAL A 93 4.76 -7.81 -9.85
C VAL A 93 6.06 -7.94 -10.65
N SER A 94 6.05 -7.50 -11.91
CA SER A 94 7.26 -7.47 -12.75
C SER A 94 8.29 -6.48 -12.23
N ALA A 95 7.85 -5.28 -11.81
CA ALA A 95 8.69 -4.29 -11.15
C ALA A 95 9.27 -4.83 -9.84
N ALA A 96 8.47 -5.52 -9.04
CA ALA A 96 8.95 -6.15 -7.81
C ALA A 96 10.03 -7.22 -8.05
N LYS A 97 9.96 -7.99 -9.15
CA LYS A 97 11.04 -8.91 -9.55
C LYS A 97 12.33 -8.15 -9.84
N ALA A 98 12.25 -7.04 -10.58
CA ALA A 98 13.39 -6.19 -10.90
C ALA A 98 13.98 -5.53 -9.64
N GLU A 99 13.16 -5.07 -8.71
CA GLU A 99 13.60 -4.53 -7.40
C GLU A 99 14.41 -5.57 -6.61
N ILE A 100 13.96 -6.83 -6.59
CA ILE A 100 14.68 -7.92 -5.91
C ILE A 100 16.00 -8.25 -6.60
N GLN A 101 16.04 -8.22 -7.94
CA GLN A 101 17.29 -8.39 -8.69
C GLN A 101 18.29 -7.26 -8.40
N MET A 102 17.82 -6.01 -8.41
CA MET A 102 18.65 -4.86 -8.03
C MET A 102 19.15 -4.98 -6.57
N ALA A 103 18.33 -5.50 -5.67
CA ALA A 103 18.76 -5.74 -4.29
C ALA A 103 19.88 -6.78 -4.17
N ILE A 104 19.97 -7.75 -5.10
CA ILE A 104 21.11 -8.67 -5.21
C ILE A 104 22.35 -7.93 -5.70
N GLU A 105 22.22 -7.12 -6.75
CA GLU A 105 23.32 -6.33 -7.32
C GLU A 105 23.92 -5.36 -6.28
N LEU A 106 23.08 -4.81 -5.41
CA LEU A 106 23.48 -3.93 -4.30
C LEU A 106 24.00 -4.69 -3.07
N GLY A 107 24.02 -6.03 -3.09
CA GLY A 107 24.56 -6.87 -2.03
C GLY A 107 23.64 -7.05 -0.81
N TYR A 108 22.35 -6.68 -0.90
CA TYR A 108 21.39 -6.96 0.18
C TYR A 108 21.00 -8.43 0.25
N TYR A 109 21.02 -9.13 -0.89
CA TYR A 109 20.74 -10.56 -1.00
C TYR A 109 21.86 -11.27 -1.76
N GLU A 110 22.15 -12.50 -1.38
CA GLU A 110 23.15 -13.34 -2.04
C GLU A 110 22.60 -13.92 -3.35
N LYS A 111 21.33 -14.37 -3.32
CA LYS A 111 20.60 -14.84 -4.50
C LYS A 111 19.08 -14.91 -4.24
N VAL A 112 18.32 -15.03 -5.32
CA VAL A 112 16.87 -15.29 -5.32
C VAL A 112 16.54 -16.47 -6.23
N GLU A 113 15.59 -17.29 -5.79
CA GLU A 113 14.92 -18.29 -6.62
C GLU A 113 13.44 -17.88 -6.72
N PHE A 114 13.00 -17.47 -7.92
CA PHE A 114 11.59 -17.19 -8.18
C PHE A 114 10.85 -18.50 -8.43
N HIS A 115 9.70 -18.66 -7.78
CA HIS A 115 8.81 -19.79 -7.98
C HIS A 115 7.61 -19.32 -8.82
N ASP A 116 6.40 -19.68 -8.41
CA ASP A 116 5.19 -19.39 -9.16
C ASP A 116 4.67 -17.96 -8.93
N GLU A 117 4.07 -17.44 -9.99
CA GLU A 117 3.18 -16.29 -9.97
C GLU A 117 1.75 -16.76 -10.23
N GLU A 118 0.83 -16.46 -9.31
CA GLU A 118 -0.55 -16.93 -9.39
C GLU A 118 -1.52 -15.94 -8.72
N ILE A 119 -2.82 -16.10 -8.96
CA ILE A 119 -3.85 -15.37 -8.22
C ILE A 119 -4.28 -16.22 -7.03
N VAL A 120 -4.18 -15.66 -5.84
CA VAL A 120 -4.58 -16.32 -4.59
C VAL A 120 -5.66 -15.52 -3.87
N ALA A 121 -6.52 -16.21 -3.15
CA ALA A 121 -7.39 -15.59 -2.16
C ALA A 121 -6.59 -15.26 -0.90
N LEU A 122 -6.59 -14.00 -0.48
CA LEU A 122 -6.06 -13.57 0.82
C LEU A 122 -7.12 -13.73 1.92
N SER A 123 -8.37 -13.52 1.55
CA SER A 123 -9.55 -13.84 2.35
C SER A 123 -10.72 -14.21 1.42
N GLU A 124 -11.92 -14.38 1.98
CA GLU A 124 -13.12 -14.67 1.19
C GLU A 124 -13.43 -13.57 0.16
N ASN A 125 -13.14 -12.31 0.50
CA ASN A 125 -13.52 -11.13 -0.30
C ASN A 125 -12.34 -10.45 -1.01
N VAL A 126 -11.10 -10.89 -0.76
CA VAL A 126 -9.90 -10.25 -1.31
C VAL A 126 -9.05 -11.27 -2.03
N LYS A 127 -8.75 -10.99 -3.30
CA LYS A 127 -7.81 -11.73 -4.13
C LYS A 127 -6.63 -10.86 -4.47
N SER A 128 -5.46 -11.49 -4.60
CA SER A 128 -4.22 -10.83 -4.94
C SER A 128 -3.42 -11.65 -5.94
N ARG A 129 -2.67 -10.96 -6.80
CA ARG A 129 -1.58 -11.59 -7.54
C ARG A 129 -0.44 -11.83 -6.56
N ARG A 130 0.05 -13.06 -6.48
CA ARG A 130 1.14 -13.47 -5.59
C ARG A 130 2.34 -13.87 -6.41
N LEU A 131 3.52 -13.39 -5.99
CA LEU A 131 4.82 -13.91 -6.38
C LEU A 131 5.48 -14.57 -5.17
N ARG A 132 5.78 -15.86 -5.26
CA ARG A 132 6.56 -16.57 -4.25
C ARG A 132 8.03 -16.66 -4.67
N MET A 133 8.93 -16.48 -3.71
CA MET A 133 10.37 -16.57 -3.92
C MET A 133 11.08 -17.17 -2.70
N THR A 134 12.24 -17.75 -2.93
CA THR A 134 13.21 -18.08 -1.89
C THR A 134 14.36 -17.08 -1.95
N LEU A 135 14.63 -16.42 -0.84
CA LEU A 135 15.73 -15.47 -0.70
C LEU A 135 16.86 -16.09 0.11
N PHE A 136 18.10 -15.73 -0.25
CA PHE A 136 19.29 -16.09 0.50
C PHE A 136 19.96 -14.82 0.98
N ALA A 137 20.08 -14.66 2.30
CA ALA A 137 20.57 -13.44 2.93
C ALA A 137 21.31 -13.77 4.22
N ASN A 138 22.55 -13.28 4.36
CA ASN A 138 23.39 -13.50 5.54
C ASN A 138 23.52 -14.98 5.91
N GLY A 139 23.73 -15.85 4.91
CA GLY A 139 23.83 -17.30 5.08
C GLY A 139 22.51 -18.01 5.43
N ARG A 140 21.37 -17.30 5.42
CA ARG A 140 20.05 -17.87 5.76
C ARG A 140 19.21 -18.01 4.50
N LYS A 141 18.51 -19.15 4.41
CA LYS A 141 17.44 -19.38 3.43
C LYS A 141 16.11 -18.87 4.01
N LEU A 142 15.39 -18.06 3.25
CA LEU A 142 14.14 -17.41 3.64
C LEU A 142 13.05 -17.68 2.61
N THR A 143 11.81 -17.84 3.07
CA THR A 143 10.63 -17.79 2.21
C THR A 143 10.14 -16.36 2.15
N SER A 144 9.94 -15.83 0.95
CA SER A 144 9.34 -14.52 0.75
C SER A 144 8.18 -14.58 -0.25
N GLU A 145 7.12 -13.82 0.04
CA GLU A 145 5.96 -13.69 -0.84
C GLU A 145 5.66 -12.20 -1.02
N ILE A 146 5.31 -11.83 -2.25
CA ILE A 146 4.81 -10.50 -2.59
C ILE A 146 3.38 -10.68 -3.08
N TYR A 147 2.49 -9.85 -2.58
CA TYR A 147 1.07 -9.83 -2.97
C TYR A 147 0.76 -8.44 -3.51
N VAL A 148 0.17 -8.33 -4.69
CA VAL A 148 -0.26 -7.05 -5.27
C VAL A 148 -1.69 -7.14 -5.79
N TYR A 149 -2.48 -6.11 -5.50
CA TYR A 149 -3.81 -5.87 -6.06
C TYR A 149 -4.16 -4.38 -6.02
N GLY A 150 -5.09 -3.94 -6.87
CA GLY A 150 -5.66 -2.60 -6.79
C GLY A 150 -6.75 -2.52 -5.72
N HIS A 151 -6.83 -1.39 -5.03
CA HIS A 151 -7.81 -1.10 -4.00
C HIS A 151 -8.07 0.39 -3.88
N LEU A 152 -9.30 0.84 -4.13
CA LEU A 152 -9.72 2.24 -3.96
C LEU A 152 -8.83 3.22 -4.76
N GLY A 153 -8.38 2.82 -5.94
CA GLY A 153 -7.51 3.64 -6.79
C GLY A 153 -6.03 3.63 -6.39
N TYR A 154 -5.62 2.81 -5.43
CA TYR A 154 -4.23 2.58 -5.03
C TYR A 154 -3.77 1.16 -5.33
N PHE A 155 -2.46 0.94 -5.43
CA PHE A 155 -1.88 -0.37 -5.25
C PHE A 155 -1.75 -0.69 -3.77
N ILE A 156 -2.17 -1.90 -3.41
CA ILE A 156 -1.82 -2.52 -2.14
C ILE A 156 -0.79 -3.60 -2.43
N LYS A 157 0.40 -3.43 -1.86
CA LYS A 157 1.47 -4.42 -1.93
C LYS A 157 1.75 -4.94 -0.53
N PHE A 158 1.72 -6.25 -0.36
CA PHE A 158 2.24 -6.91 0.84
C PHE A 158 3.57 -7.56 0.52
N ARG A 159 4.56 -7.35 1.39
CA ARG A 159 5.79 -8.14 1.39
C ARG A 159 5.87 -8.94 2.66
N ALA A 160 5.99 -10.24 2.50
CA ALA A 160 6.07 -11.22 3.55
C ALA A 160 7.42 -11.91 3.50
N THR A 161 8.20 -11.93 4.57
CA THR A 161 9.47 -12.67 4.62
C THR A 161 9.64 -13.37 5.94
N ARG A 162 9.97 -14.66 5.92
CA ARG A 162 10.10 -15.51 7.10
C ARG A 162 11.14 -16.60 6.88
N ALA A 163 11.44 -17.36 7.94
CA ALA A 163 12.34 -18.51 7.85
C ALA A 163 11.86 -19.46 6.75
N TYR A 164 12.81 -20.07 6.03
CA TYR A 164 12.45 -21.07 5.03
C TYR A 164 11.84 -22.30 5.69
N GLU A 165 10.67 -22.70 5.21
CA GLU A 165 9.95 -23.88 5.67
C GLU A 165 9.59 -24.74 4.47
N ASP A 166 10.00 -26.00 4.49
CA ASP A 166 9.77 -26.97 3.42
C ASP A 166 8.31 -27.46 3.34
N LYS A 167 7.50 -27.19 4.38
CA LYS A 167 6.12 -27.69 4.49
C LYS A 167 5.10 -26.56 4.63
N ALA A 168 3.98 -26.70 3.92
CA ALA A 168 2.88 -25.73 3.89
C ALA A 168 2.22 -25.44 5.26
N SER A 169 2.30 -26.38 6.22
CA SER A 169 1.63 -26.29 7.53
C SER A 169 2.23 -25.25 8.47
N ALA A 170 3.45 -24.81 8.23
CA ALA A 170 4.18 -23.94 9.16
C ALA A 170 3.88 -22.42 8.95
N ASN A 171 2.97 -22.12 8.01
CA ASN A 171 2.50 -20.76 7.71
C ASN A 171 1.13 -20.39 8.30
N LYS A 172 0.56 -21.16 9.23
CA LYS A 172 -0.82 -20.91 9.69
C LYS A 172 -1.00 -19.51 10.30
N ASP A 173 -0.14 -19.14 11.25
CA ASP A 173 -0.22 -17.84 11.93
C ASP A 173 0.01 -16.69 10.94
N PHE A 174 0.90 -16.91 9.98
CA PHE A 174 1.19 -15.97 8.91
C PHE A 174 -0.02 -15.77 7.99
N ASN A 175 -0.62 -16.86 7.52
CA ASN A 175 -1.81 -16.81 6.67
C ASN A 175 -3.00 -16.18 7.40
N GLU A 176 -3.16 -16.46 8.71
CA GLU A 176 -4.18 -15.83 9.54
C GLU A 176 -3.96 -14.32 9.64
N PHE A 177 -2.71 -13.88 9.82
CA PHE A 177 -2.35 -12.47 9.82
C PHE A 177 -2.66 -11.79 8.47
N VAL A 178 -2.23 -12.38 7.35
CA VAL A 178 -2.54 -11.87 6.00
C VAL A 178 -4.06 -11.77 5.79
N LYS A 179 -4.81 -12.79 6.21
CA LYS A 179 -6.28 -12.79 6.13
C LYS A 179 -6.89 -11.64 6.94
N LYS A 180 -6.45 -11.44 8.18
CA LYS A 180 -6.95 -10.35 9.05
C LYS A 180 -6.68 -8.98 8.43
N VAL A 181 -5.49 -8.76 7.88
CA VAL A 181 -5.14 -7.52 7.16
C VAL A 181 -6.04 -7.33 5.95
N ALA A 182 -6.18 -8.35 5.10
CA ALA A 182 -7.03 -8.27 3.91
C ALA A 182 -8.51 -8.00 4.25
N ASP A 183 -9.05 -8.66 5.28
CA ASP A 183 -10.43 -8.45 5.74
C ASP A 183 -10.64 -7.03 6.29
N SER A 184 -9.66 -6.47 7.00
CA SER A 184 -9.73 -5.10 7.52
C SER A 184 -9.77 -4.08 6.37
N LEU A 185 -8.93 -4.25 5.34
CA LEU A 185 -8.93 -3.38 4.16
C LEU A 185 -10.23 -3.52 3.34
N HIS A 186 -10.74 -4.74 3.18
CA HIS A 186 -12.04 -4.94 2.54
C HIS A 186 -13.16 -4.24 3.31
N LYS A 187 -13.17 -4.36 4.64
CA LYS A 187 -14.14 -3.68 5.49
C LYS A 187 -14.03 -2.16 5.35
N TYR A 188 -12.81 -1.61 5.38
CA TYR A 188 -12.58 -0.18 5.17
C TYR A 188 -13.19 0.31 3.85
N LYS A 189 -12.92 -0.38 2.74
CA LYS A 189 -13.56 -0.08 1.46
C LYS A 189 -15.09 -0.12 1.55
N ALA A 190 -15.66 -1.18 2.12
CA ALA A 190 -17.10 -1.33 2.23
C ALA A 190 -17.74 -0.23 3.09
N ASP A 191 -17.03 0.28 4.09
CA ASP A 191 -17.50 1.39 4.94
C ASP A 191 -17.37 2.73 4.20
N THR A 192 -16.30 2.96 3.43
CA THR A 192 -16.12 4.15 2.58
C THR A 192 -17.15 4.23 1.46
N GLU A 193 -17.52 3.11 0.83
CA GLU A 193 -18.53 3.06 -0.24
C GLU A 193 -19.98 3.26 0.27
N LYS A 194 -20.23 3.04 1.57
CA LYS A 194 -21.55 3.25 2.20
C LYS A 194 -21.79 4.68 2.65
N LEU A 195 -20.73 5.49 2.74
CA LEU A 195 -20.89 6.90 3.03
C LEU A 195 -21.73 7.50 1.90
N PRO A 196 -22.86 8.16 2.21
CA PRO A 196 -23.67 8.77 1.17
C PRO A 196 -22.77 9.77 0.42
N ALA A 197 -22.93 9.86 -0.90
CA ALA A 197 -22.23 10.83 -1.75
C ALA A 197 -22.67 12.30 -1.48
N ASP A 198 -23.09 12.59 -0.25
CA ASP A 198 -23.85 13.75 0.20
C ASP A 198 -22.93 14.58 1.12
N VAL A 199 -22.83 15.91 1.07
CA VAL A 199 -23.75 16.92 0.56
C VAL A 199 -22.87 18.09 0.06
N GLY A 200 -22.80 18.31 -1.25
CA GLY A 200 -22.04 19.42 -1.83
C GLY A 200 -22.79 20.02 -3.02
N ASN A 201 -23.86 20.75 -2.71
CA ASN A 201 -24.43 21.77 -3.60
C ASN A 201 -23.51 22.99 -3.65
#